data_AF-A0A8T5RDQ0-F1
#
_entry.id   AF-A0A8T5RDQ0-F1
#
_cell.length_a   1.000
_cell.length_b   1.000
_cell.length_c   1.000
_cell.angle_alpha   90.00
_cell.angle_beta   90.00
_cell.angle_gamma   90.00
#
_symmetry.space_group_name_H-M   'P 1'
#
loop_
_entity.id
_entity.type
_entity.pdbx_description
1 polymer ?
#
loop_
_entity_poly.entity_id
_entity_poly.type
_entity_poly.pdbx_seq_one_letter_code
_entity_poly.pdbx_strand_id
1 'polypeptide(L)'
;MTKHYKNEQIMKILTVLGALVGLVYIVNGFAGLAGASFLPPAISIQLLDAIISLIIGLVVVILTFLVALKPNRPLPFHWLVLLILAILLVIFSAGIYAMILVLIAAIVGLIEEF
;
A
#
# COMPACT_ATOMS: atom_id res chain seq x y z
N MET A 1 -5.35 17.43 -17.34
CA MET A 1 -6.45 16.67 -17.95
C MET A 1 -6.69 15.42 -17.12
N THR A 2 -7.86 15.25 -16.50
CA THR A 2 -8.21 13.99 -15.84
C THR A 2 -8.67 13.01 -16.92
N LYS A 3 -7.78 12.09 -17.32
CA LYS A 3 -8.11 11.00 -18.24
C LYS A 3 -9.10 10.07 -17.53
N HIS A 4 -10.20 9.75 -18.20
CA HIS A 4 -11.24 8.88 -17.66
C HIS A 4 -10.98 7.47 -18.18
N TYR A 5 -10.57 6.57 -17.28
CA TYR A 5 -10.42 5.15 -17.61
C TYR A 5 -11.80 4.53 -17.76
N LYS A 6 -11.97 3.63 -18.75
CA LYS A 6 -13.22 2.91 -18.99
C LYS A 6 -13.52 1.96 -17.83
N ASN A 7 -12.50 1.31 -17.26
CA ASN A 7 -12.64 0.46 -16.07
C ASN A 7 -12.13 1.14 -14.80
N GLU A 8 -12.27 2.48 -14.67
CA GLU A 8 -11.85 3.23 -13.48
C GLU A 8 -12.45 2.65 -12.19
N GLN A 9 -13.69 2.16 -12.23
CA GLN A 9 -14.33 1.51 -11.07
C GLN A 9 -13.62 0.23 -10.65
N ILE A 10 -13.24 -0.64 -11.59
CA ILE A 10 -12.53 -1.89 -11.29
C ILE A 10 -11.16 -1.58 -10.70
N MET A 11 -10.44 -0.62 -11.31
CA MET A 11 -9.14 -0.18 -10.78
C MET A 11 -9.27 0.37 -9.35
N LYS A 12 -10.31 1.16 -9.07
CA LYS A 12 -10.57 1.69 -7.72
C LYS A 12 -10.84 0.57 -6.72
N ILE A 13 -11.71 -0.38 -7.07
CA ILE A 13 -12.04 -1.51 -6.20
C ILE A 13 -10.78 -2.32 -5.88
N LEU A 14 -9.99 -2.66 -6.90
CA LEU A 14 -8.73 -3.40 -6.71
C LEU A 14 -7.74 -2.64 -5.84
N THR A 15 -7.62 -1.32 -6.03
CA THR A 15 -6.72 -0.47 -5.23
C THR A 15 -7.19 -0.38 -3.78
N VAL A 16 -8.49 -0.23 -3.53
CA VAL A 16 -9.07 -0.22 -2.16
C VAL A 16 -8.88 -1.57 -1.48
N LEU A 17 -9.12 -2.68 -2.19
CA LEU A 17 -8.88 -4.02 -1.67
C LEU A 17 -7.41 -4.23 -1.35
N GLY A 18 -6.50 -3.78 -2.22
CA GLY A 18 -5.06 -3.81 -1.96
C GLY A 18 -4.68 -3.03 -0.70
N ALA A 19 -5.23 -1.83 -0.52
CA ALA A 19 -5.00 -1.04 0.69
C ALA A 19 -5.59 -1.67 1.96
N LEU A 20 -6.76 -2.30 1.88
CA LEU A 20 -7.37 -3.05 2.99
C LEU A 20 -6.51 -4.25 3.39
N VAL A 21 -6.08 -5.06 2.42
CA VAL A 21 -5.16 -6.17 2.68
C VAL A 21 -3.85 -5.65 3.30
N GLY A 22 -3.32 -4.55 2.77
CA GLY A 22 -2.12 -3.91 3.31
C GLY A 22 -2.27 -3.46 4.75
N LEU A 23 -3.42 -2.89 5.09
CA LEU A 23 -3.74 -2.49 6.46
C LEU A 23 -3.76 -3.70 7.41
N VAL A 24 -4.34 -4.82 7.00
CA VAL A 24 -4.35 -6.06 7.80
C VAL A 24 -2.93 -6.56 8.07
N TYR A 25 -2.05 -6.54 7.08
CA TYR A 25 -0.65 -6.91 7.25
C TYR A 25 0.08 -6.02 8.25
N ILE A 26 -0.15 -4.70 8.18
CA ILE A 26 0.47 -3.75 9.10
C ILE A 26 -0.03 -3.91 10.52
N VAL A 27 -1.34 -4.11 10.72
CA VAL A 27 -1.92 -4.38 12.04
C VAL A 27 -1.34 -5.66 12.64
N ASN A 28 -1.20 -6.72 11.84
CA ASN A 28 -0.54 -7.96 12.27
C ASN A 28 0.95 -7.73 12.60
N GLY A 29 1.63 -6.88 11.84
CA GLY A 29 3.02 -6.48 12.12
C GLY A 29 3.16 -5.80 13.50
N PHE A 30 2.28 -4.85 13.82
CA PHE A 30 2.25 -4.20 15.14
C PHE A 30 1.88 -5.18 16.26
N ALA A 31 0.94 -6.10 16.03
CA ALA A 31 0.59 -7.14 17.00
C ALA A 31 1.78 -8.09 17.29
N GLY A 32 2.55 -8.45 16.26
CA GLY A 32 3.78 -9.24 16.40
C GLY A 32 4.86 -8.54 17.23
N LEU A 33 4.97 -7.21 17.13
CA LEU A 33 5.90 -6.42 17.93
C LEU A 33 5.51 -6.33 19.42
N ALA A 34 4.21 -6.27 19.73
CA ALA A 34 3.73 -6.23 21.11
C ALA A 34 4.11 -7.50 21.91
N GLY A 35 4.18 -8.65 21.23
CA GLY A 35 4.63 -9.92 21.80
C GLY A 35 6.14 -10.02 22.03
N ALA A 36 6.95 -9.09 21.52
CA ALA A 36 8.41 -9.14 21.55
C ALA A 36 9.06 -8.41 22.75
N SER A 37 8.28 -8.08 23.78
CA SER A 37 8.62 -7.18 24.90
C SER A 37 9.73 -7.65 25.86
N PHE A 38 10.36 -8.81 25.62
CA PHE A 38 11.38 -9.41 26.50
C PHE A 38 12.70 -9.76 25.79
N LEU A 39 13.13 -8.97 24.80
CA LEU A 39 14.30 -9.30 23.98
C LEU A 39 15.55 -8.45 24.29
N PRO A 40 16.76 -9.05 24.28
CA PRO A 40 18.04 -8.38 24.59
C PRO A 40 18.40 -7.19 23.66
N PRO A 41 19.29 -6.28 24.08
CA PRO A 41 19.56 -5.00 23.42
C PRO A 41 20.04 -5.08 21.96
N ALA A 42 20.64 -6.19 21.50
CA ALA A 42 20.97 -6.37 20.09
C ALA A 42 19.72 -6.43 19.18
N ILE A 43 18.59 -6.86 19.74
CA ILE A 43 17.29 -6.92 19.05
C ILE A 43 16.61 -5.54 19.04
N SER A 44 17.04 -4.60 19.88
CA SER A 44 16.44 -3.26 19.95
C SER A 44 16.60 -2.44 18.65
N ILE A 45 17.72 -2.59 17.95
CA ILE A 45 17.99 -1.88 16.68
C ILE A 45 17.13 -2.46 15.55
N GLN A 46 16.99 -3.78 15.50
CA GLN A 46 16.10 -4.47 14.54
C GLN A 46 14.63 -4.16 14.82
N LEU A 47 14.25 -4.06 16.09
CA LEU A 47 12.90 -3.63 16.48
C LEU A 47 12.62 -2.22 16.00
N LEU A 48 13.59 -1.30 16.16
CA LEU A 48 13.44 0.08 15.72
C LEU A 48 13.26 0.17 14.20
N ASP A 49 14.05 -0.59 13.43
CA ASP A 49 13.92 -0.66 11.97
C ASP A 49 12.56 -1.23 11.53
N ALA A 50 12.09 -2.29 12.19
CA ALA A 50 10.76 -2.86 11.94
C ALA A 50 9.63 -1.87 12.26
N ILE A 51 9.74 -1.12 13.37
CA ILE A 51 8.77 -0.07 13.74
C ILE A 51 8.76 1.04 12.68
N ILE A 52 9.93 1.52 12.26
CA ILE A 52 10.04 2.55 11.21
C ILE A 52 9.42 2.05 9.91
N SER A 53 9.74 0.83 9.49
CA SER A 53 9.18 0.20 8.29
C SER A 53 7.66 0.10 8.34
N LEU A 54 7.08 -0.30 9.49
CA LEU A 54 5.63 -0.36 9.67
C LEU A 54 4.96 1.01 9.66
N ILE A 55 5.59 2.04 10.26
CA ILE A 55 5.09 3.42 10.23
C ILE A 55 5.07 3.92 8.78
N ILE A 56 6.16 3.73 8.04
CA ILE A 56 6.21 4.15 6.63
C ILE A 56 5.20 3.35 5.80
N GLY A 57 5.08 2.05 6.04
CA GLY A 57 4.07 1.20 5.40
C GLY A 57 2.66 1.72 5.64
N LEU A 58 2.36 2.18 6.85
CA LEU A 58 1.06 2.73 7.20
C LEU A 58 0.77 4.00 6.40
N VAL A 59 1.78 4.87 6.26
CA VAL A 59 1.69 6.06 5.40
C VAL A 59 1.42 5.66 3.95
N VAL A 60 2.12 4.67 3.41
CA VAL A 60 1.90 4.17 2.04
C VAL A 60 0.49 3.60 1.86
N VAL A 61 -0.03 2.84 2.83
CA VAL A 61 -1.41 2.34 2.81
C VAL A 61 -2.42 3.50 2.79
N ILE A 62 -2.22 4.53 3.61
CA ILE A 62 -3.06 5.73 3.63
C ILE A 62 -3.00 6.46 2.27
N LEU A 63 -1.82 6.62 1.68
CA LEU A 63 -1.66 7.21 0.34
C LEU A 63 -2.40 6.38 -0.72
N THR A 64 -2.38 5.05 -0.60
CA THR A 64 -3.09 4.13 -1.50
C THR A 64 -4.60 4.31 -1.39
N PHE A 65 -5.13 4.48 -0.18
CA PHE A 65 -6.54 4.85 0.03
C PHE A 65 -6.88 6.22 -0.55
N LEU A 66 -6.02 7.22 -0.35
CA LEU A 66 -6.24 8.58 -0.87
C LEU A 66 -6.28 8.61 -2.40
N VAL A 67 -5.41 7.83 -3.05
CA VAL A 67 -5.39 7.68 -4.50
C VAL A 67 -6.68 7.04 -5.01
N ALA A 68 -7.18 6.01 -4.33
CA ALA A 68 -8.40 5.31 -4.77
C ALA A 68 -9.70 6.09 -4.49
N LEU A 69 -9.83 6.72 -3.33
CA LEU A 69 -11.05 7.39 -2.87
C LEU A 69 -11.18 8.83 -3.39
N LYS A 70 -10.08 9.46 -3.83
CA LYS A 70 -10.03 10.84 -4.34
C LYS A 70 -10.83 11.86 -3.50
N PRO A 71 -10.81 11.87 -2.15
CA PRO A 71 -11.70 12.74 -1.37
C PRO A 71 -11.47 14.25 -1.65
N ASN A 72 -10.28 14.66 -2.10
CA ASN A 72 -9.95 16.06 -2.44
C ASN A 72 -8.88 16.19 -3.56
N ARG A 73 -8.77 15.20 -4.46
CA ARG A 73 -7.73 15.11 -5.52
C ARG A 73 -6.27 15.41 -5.07
N PRO A 74 -5.74 14.86 -3.96
CA PRO A 74 -4.36 15.12 -3.56
C PRO A 74 -3.31 14.43 -4.45
N LEU A 75 -3.67 13.32 -5.12
CA LEU A 75 -2.77 12.56 -5.98
C LEU A 75 -3.45 12.12 -7.28
N PRO A 76 -2.73 12.12 -8.43
CA PRO A 76 -3.29 11.67 -9.70
C PRO A 76 -3.53 10.16 -9.69
N PHE A 77 -4.76 9.76 -10.01
CA PHE A 77 -5.11 8.35 -10.22
C PHE A 77 -4.68 7.92 -11.61
N HIS A 78 -3.42 7.50 -11.72
CA HIS A 78 -2.77 7.11 -12.95
C HIS A 78 -2.02 5.79 -12.73
N TRP A 79 -1.92 4.96 -13.75
CA TRP A 79 -1.31 3.63 -13.63
C TRP A 79 0.12 3.68 -13.09
N LEU A 80 0.90 4.71 -13.47
CA LEU A 80 2.27 4.90 -12.99
C LEU A 80 2.31 5.10 -11.47
N VAL A 81 1.37 5.87 -10.92
CA VAL A 81 1.28 6.11 -9.47
C VAL A 81 0.89 4.82 -8.74
N LEU A 82 -0.06 4.06 -9.28
CA LEU A 82 -0.46 2.77 -8.72
C LEU A 82 0.70 1.78 -8.73
N LEU A 83 1.50 1.76 -9.80
CA LEU A 83 2.68 0.90 -9.90
C LEU A 83 3.74 1.25 -8.85
N ILE A 84 4.01 2.55 -8.66
CA ILE A 84 4.95 3.02 -7.62
C ILE A 84 4.43 2.63 -6.23
N LEU A 85 3.14 2.83 -5.96
CA LEU A 85 2.52 2.44 -4.69
C LEU A 85 2.58 0.92 -4.45
N ALA A 86 2.36 0.12 -5.50
CA ALA A 86 2.44 -1.34 -5.41
C ALA A 86 3.83 -1.81 -4.96
N ILE A 87 4.89 -1.20 -5.49
CA ILE A 87 6.28 -1.50 -5.09
C ILE A 87 6.54 -1.06 -3.64
N LEU A 88 6.12 0.16 -3.28
CA LEU A 88 6.27 0.70 -1.92
C LEU A 88 5.58 -0.19 -0.87
N LEU A 89 4.39 -0.73 -1.18
CA LEU A 89 3.66 -1.60 -0.26
C LEU A 89 4.45 -2.88 0.10
N VAL A 90 5.22 -3.46 -0.82
CA VAL A 90 6.06 -4.64 -0.51
C VAL A 90 7.26 -4.25 0.35
N ILE A 91 7.95 -3.17 -0.01
CA ILE A 91 9.16 -2.73 0.67
C ILE A 91 8.87 -2.41 2.13
N PHE A 92 7.73 -1.77 2.41
CA PHE A 92 7.33 -1.34 3.74
C PHE A 92 6.35 -2.29 4.43
N SER A 93 6.47 -3.59 4.17
CA SER A 93 5.80 -4.66 4.93
C SER A 93 4.27 -4.68 4.88
N ALA A 94 3.63 -4.03 3.90
CA ALA A 94 2.18 -4.13 3.70
C ALA A 94 1.76 -5.44 2.98
N GLY A 95 2.70 -6.35 2.74
CA GLY A 95 2.42 -7.70 2.25
C GLY A 95 2.33 -7.83 0.73
N ILE A 96 2.71 -9.00 0.23
CA ILE A 96 2.77 -9.30 -1.22
C ILE A 96 1.39 -9.28 -1.88
N TYR A 97 0.34 -9.75 -1.17
CA TYR A 97 -1.01 -9.76 -1.72
C TYR A 97 -1.59 -8.35 -1.91
N ALA A 98 -1.25 -7.40 -1.04
CA ALA A 98 -1.62 -6.00 -1.22
C ALA A 98 -1.02 -5.44 -2.50
N MET A 99 0.27 -5.73 -2.75
CA MET A 99 0.95 -5.34 -3.99
C MET A 99 0.30 -5.95 -5.23
N ILE A 100 0.00 -7.25 -5.23
CA ILE A 100 -0.58 -7.91 -6.40
C ILE A 100 -1.89 -7.24 -6.81
N LEU A 101 -2.75 -6.89 -5.85
CA LEU A 101 -4.03 -6.22 -6.13
C LEU A 101 -3.82 -4.82 -6.74
N VAL A 102 -2.92 -4.02 -6.17
CA VAL A 102 -2.61 -2.69 -6.70
C VAL A 102 -1.87 -2.77 -8.05
N LEU A 103 -1.04 -3.79 -8.26
CA LEU A 103 -0.33 -4.04 -9.50
C LEU A 103 -1.30 -4.43 -10.62
N ILE A 104 -2.29 -5.29 -10.34
CA ILE A 104 -3.34 -5.60 -11.32
C ILE A 104 -4.11 -4.33 -11.69
N ALA A 105 -4.44 -3.48 -10.70
CA ALA A 105 -5.08 -2.19 -10.97
C ALA A 105 -4.20 -1.29 -11.87
N ALA A 106 -2.88 -1.26 -11.64
CA ALA A 106 -1.94 -0.53 -12.48
C ALA A 106 -1.88 -1.08 -13.91
N ILE A 107 -1.82 -2.40 -14.08
CA ILE A 107 -1.78 -3.06 -15.40
C ILE A 107 -3.07 -2.77 -16.20
N VAL A 108 -4.24 -2.83 -15.56
CA VAL A 108 -5.51 -2.46 -16.20
C VAL A 108 -5.46 -1.02 -16.69
N GLY A 109 -4.97 -0.09 -15.87
CA GLY A 109 -4.80 1.30 -16.26
C GLY A 109 -3.80 1.51 -17.40
N LEU A 110 -2.74 0.71 -17.46
CA LEU A 110 -1.77 0.73 -18.55
C LEU A 110 -2.38 0.23 -19.87
N ILE A 111 -3.09 -0.90 -19.84
CA ILE A 111 -3.72 -1.49 -21.03
C ILE A 111 -4.76 -0.55 -21.64
N GLU A 112 -5.49 0.21 -20.83
CA GLU A 112 -6.45 1.20 -21.33
C GLU A 112 -5.80 2.46 -21.92
N GLU A 113 -4.49 2.62 -21.71
CA GLU A 113 -3.73 3.74 -22.24
C GLU A 113 -3.10 3.47 -23.59
N PHE A 114 -2.91 2.19 -23.93
CA PHE A 114 -2.51 1.68 -25.24
C PHE A 114 -3.72 1.50 -26.17
#